data_AF-A0A7H0GMG0-F1
#
_entry.id   AF-A0A7H0GMG0-F1
#
_cell.length_a   1.000
_cell.length_b   1.000
_cell.length_c   1.000
_cell.angle_alpha   90.00
_cell.angle_beta   90.00
_cell.angle_gamma   90.00
#
_symmetry.space_group_name_H-M   'P 1'
#
loop_
_entity.id
_entity.type
_entity.pdbx_description
1 polymer ?
#
loop_
_entity_poly.entity_id
_entity_poly.type
_entity_poly.pdbx_seq_one_letter_code
_entity_poly.pdbx_strand_id
1 'polypeptide(L)'
;MKTRFILINTSHAGNVGAAARALKTMGFDDLVLVAPRWPNVLRKEETVQRASGALDVLENCRIVETLDEALDGISHLCATAMTPRDFGPPTRTPREHFELLVNGRLSQAPDAEAAAAFNETGVAFLFGCERFGMSNDDVYRCNVALSIPTNPQFGSLNLASAVQVVAYDWRQALGGYEVQEATAPADRADAAQVAGMLDHWEQALSEIGFLDPAAPKKLMPRLNQLFNRAQLTPEEIHILRGVAKAMIRCAQPKR
;
A
#
# COMPACT_ATOMS: atom_id res chain seq x y z
N MET A 1 -15.70 -10.66 -6.76
CA MET A 1 -15.98 -9.73 -7.88
C MET A 1 -14.86 -9.82 -8.89
N LYS A 2 -15.15 -9.93 -10.18
CA LYS A 2 -14.12 -9.96 -11.23
C LYS A 2 -13.41 -8.60 -11.29
N THR A 3 -12.08 -8.57 -11.38
CA THR A 3 -11.30 -7.33 -11.52
C THR A 3 -10.49 -7.40 -12.80
N ARG A 4 -10.64 -6.40 -13.66
CA ARG A 4 -9.95 -6.33 -14.95
C ARG A 4 -9.20 -5.02 -15.12
N PHE A 5 -8.04 -5.08 -15.74
CA PHE A 5 -7.24 -3.92 -16.10
C PHE A 5 -7.14 -3.84 -17.62
N ILE A 6 -7.50 -2.69 -18.19
CA ILE A 6 -7.60 -2.50 -19.64
C ILE A 6 -6.67 -1.37 -20.05
N LEU A 7 -5.69 -1.67 -20.91
CA LEU A 7 -4.80 -0.67 -21.49
C LEU A 7 -5.20 -0.41 -22.94
N ILE A 8 -5.56 0.84 -23.23
CA ILE A 8 -6.09 1.26 -24.53
C ILE A 8 -4.98 1.92 -25.33
N ASN A 9 -4.75 1.45 -26.56
CA ASN A 9 -3.80 2.02 -27.51
C ASN A 9 -2.38 2.21 -26.91
N THR A 10 -1.91 1.23 -26.12
CA THR A 10 -0.60 1.30 -25.47
C THR A 10 0.51 1.44 -26.52
N SER A 11 1.32 2.49 -26.37
CA SER A 11 2.30 2.90 -27.38
C SER A 11 3.73 2.46 -27.08
N HIS A 12 4.02 2.06 -25.84
CA HIS A 12 5.33 1.57 -25.40
C HIS A 12 5.26 0.13 -24.87
N ALA A 13 6.03 -0.77 -25.48
CA ALA A 13 6.06 -2.19 -25.13
C ALA A 13 6.50 -2.44 -23.68
N GLY A 14 7.49 -1.68 -23.20
CA GLY A 14 7.94 -1.75 -21.81
C GLY A 14 6.86 -1.45 -20.76
N ASN A 15 5.88 -0.59 -21.09
CA ASN A 15 4.78 -0.28 -20.16
C ASN A 15 3.81 -1.46 -20.01
N VAL A 16 3.62 -2.28 -21.05
CA VAL A 16 2.82 -3.52 -20.95
C VAL A 16 3.46 -4.47 -19.95
N GLY A 17 4.78 -4.67 -20.05
CA GLY A 17 5.51 -5.54 -19.13
C GLY A 17 5.50 -4.99 -17.70
N ALA A 18 5.78 -3.70 -17.53
CA ALA A 18 5.76 -3.06 -16.22
C ALA A 18 4.36 -3.06 -15.59
N ALA A 19 3.29 -2.91 -16.38
CA ALA A 19 1.91 -3.05 -15.92
C ALA A 19 1.62 -4.48 -15.46
N ALA A 20 1.98 -5.50 -16.24
CA ALA A 20 1.84 -6.91 -15.85
C ALA A 20 2.54 -7.21 -14.51
N ARG A 21 3.76 -6.69 -14.33
CA ARG A 21 4.47 -6.76 -13.05
C ARG A 21 3.71 -6.09 -11.91
N ALA A 22 3.20 -4.88 -12.13
CA ALA A 22 2.44 -4.15 -11.13
C ALA A 22 1.18 -4.92 -10.70
N LEU A 23 0.44 -5.48 -11.67
CA LEU A 23 -0.74 -6.30 -11.41
C LEU A 23 -0.40 -7.54 -10.60
N LYS A 24 0.60 -8.32 -11.02
CA LYS A 24 1.02 -9.53 -10.29
C LYS A 24 1.44 -9.21 -8.85
N THR A 25 2.18 -8.12 -8.65
CA THR A 25 2.63 -7.70 -7.31
C THR A 25 1.44 -7.39 -6.41
N MET A 26 0.35 -6.86 -6.97
CA MET A 26 -0.90 -6.56 -6.27
C MET A 26 -1.92 -7.72 -6.34
N GLY A 27 -1.53 -8.89 -6.84
CA GLY A 27 -2.35 -10.10 -6.91
C GLY A 27 -3.48 -10.09 -7.94
N PHE A 28 -3.29 -9.40 -9.06
CA PHE A 28 -4.22 -9.38 -10.21
C PHE A 28 -3.56 -9.96 -11.46
N ASP A 29 -4.36 -10.57 -12.33
CA ASP A 29 -3.91 -11.29 -13.52
C ASP A 29 -4.74 -11.03 -14.80
N ASP A 30 -5.99 -10.54 -14.70
CA ASP A 30 -6.82 -10.18 -15.87
C ASP A 30 -6.39 -8.83 -16.47
N LEU A 31 -5.38 -8.88 -17.36
CA LEU A 31 -4.92 -7.78 -18.19
C LEU A 31 -5.46 -7.91 -19.62
N VAL A 32 -6.05 -6.84 -20.15
CA VAL A 32 -6.52 -6.76 -21.53
C VAL A 32 -5.89 -5.57 -22.25
N LEU A 33 -5.38 -5.79 -23.45
CA LEU A 33 -4.87 -4.73 -24.33
C LEU A 33 -5.86 -4.49 -25.46
N VAL A 34 -6.33 -3.26 -25.58
CA VAL A 34 -7.19 -2.83 -26.70
C VAL A 34 -6.31 -2.13 -27.73
N ALA A 35 -6.24 -2.71 -28.93
CA ALA A 35 -5.49 -2.19 -30.07
C ALA A 35 -4.07 -1.68 -29.70
N PRO A 36 -3.22 -2.48 -29.04
CA PRO A 36 -1.85 -2.05 -28.72
C PRO A 36 -1.08 -1.77 -30.02
N ARG A 37 -0.12 -0.85 -29.97
CA ARG A 37 0.64 -0.40 -31.16
C ARG A 37 1.28 -1.53 -31.97
N TRP A 38 1.67 -2.62 -31.31
CA TRP A 38 2.24 -3.80 -31.97
C TRP A 38 1.40 -5.04 -31.70
N PRO A 39 0.96 -5.77 -32.74
CA PRO A 39 0.25 -7.04 -32.56
C PRO A 39 1.06 -8.08 -31.77
N ASN A 40 2.39 -8.05 -31.88
CA ASN A 40 3.29 -8.96 -31.17
C ASN A 40 3.84 -8.39 -29.84
N VAL A 41 3.20 -7.36 -29.26
CA VAL A 41 3.72 -6.65 -28.07
C VAL A 41 4.08 -7.58 -26.92
N LEU A 42 3.27 -8.62 -26.64
CA LEU A 42 3.50 -9.58 -25.54
C LEU A 42 4.79 -10.39 -25.67
N ARG A 43 5.35 -10.51 -26.88
CA ARG A 43 6.58 -11.27 -27.16
C ARG A 43 7.79 -10.38 -27.39
N LYS A 44 7.65 -9.06 -27.30
CA LYS A 44 8.79 -8.15 -27.47
C LYS A 44 9.70 -8.29 -26.27
N GLU A 45 11.01 -8.29 -26.54
CA GLU A 45 12.05 -8.45 -25.52
C GLU A 45 11.88 -7.46 -24.35
N GLU A 46 11.64 -6.18 -24.64
CA GLU A 46 11.43 -5.16 -23.60
C GLU A 46 10.20 -5.47 -22.71
N THR A 47 9.09 -5.97 -23.29
CA THR A 47 7.89 -6.34 -22.52
C THR A 47 8.20 -7.49 -21.56
N VAL A 48 8.87 -8.54 -22.05
CA VAL A 48 9.25 -9.70 -21.24
C VAL A 48 10.23 -9.30 -20.13
N GLN A 49 11.25 -8.50 -20.45
CA GLN A 49 12.22 -8.00 -19.48
C GLN A 49 11.57 -7.15 -18.39
N ARG A 50 10.66 -6.23 -18.76
CA ARG A 50 9.97 -5.34 -17.81
C ARG A 50 8.94 -6.08 -16.94
N ALA A 51 8.39 -7.19 -17.41
CA ALA A 51 7.49 -8.04 -16.62
C ALA A 51 8.18 -8.73 -15.44
N SER A 52 9.50 -8.95 -15.50
CA SER A 52 10.34 -9.37 -14.36
C SER A 52 9.76 -10.56 -13.57
N GLY A 53 9.28 -11.60 -14.25
CA GLY A 53 8.68 -12.78 -13.62
C GLY A 53 7.14 -12.81 -13.59
N ALA A 54 6.47 -11.76 -14.06
CA ALA A 54 5.02 -11.73 -14.29
C ALA A 54 4.65 -12.26 -15.69
N LEU A 55 5.26 -13.38 -16.10
CA LEU A 55 5.05 -13.96 -17.43
C LEU A 55 3.66 -14.59 -17.58
N ASP A 56 3.16 -15.20 -16.51
CA ASP A 56 1.79 -15.72 -16.39
C ASP A 56 0.72 -14.64 -16.68
N VAL A 57 0.91 -13.42 -16.20
CA VAL A 57 -0.01 -12.30 -16.51
C VAL A 57 0.04 -11.96 -18.00
N LEU A 58 1.23 -12.01 -18.63
CA LEU A 58 1.36 -11.80 -20.08
C LEU A 58 0.79 -12.96 -20.90
N GLU A 59 0.94 -14.20 -20.44
CA GLU A 59 0.41 -15.40 -21.08
C GLU A 59 -1.12 -15.43 -21.09
N ASN A 60 -1.73 -14.99 -19.99
CA ASN A 60 -3.18 -14.86 -19.86
C ASN A 60 -3.73 -13.57 -20.49
N CYS A 61 -2.85 -12.63 -20.88
CA CYS A 61 -3.25 -11.35 -21.41
C CYS A 61 -3.98 -11.49 -22.75
N ARG A 62 -5.18 -10.89 -22.84
CA ARG A 62 -5.95 -10.86 -24.09
C ARG A 62 -5.63 -9.59 -24.88
N ILE A 63 -5.42 -9.73 -26.18
CA ILE A 63 -5.38 -8.61 -27.11
C ILE A 63 -6.69 -8.60 -27.90
N VAL A 64 -7.38 -7.47 -27.90
CA VAL A 64 -8.66 -7.28 -28.60
C VAL A 64 -8.60 -6.03 -29.47
N GLU A 65 -9.48 -5.93 -30.45
CA GLU A 65 -9.50 -4.79 -31.38
C GLU A 65 -10.26 -3.60 -30.80
N THR A 66 -11.35 -3.87 -30.08
CA THR A 66 -12.27 -2.84 -29.59
C THR A 66 -12.38 -2.82 -28.08
N LEU A 67 -12.79 -1.67 -27.53
CA LEU A 67 -13.10 -1.56 -26.11
C LEU A 67 -14.29 -2.46 -25.74
N ASP A 68 -15.27 -2.62 -26.62
CA ASP A 68 -16.47 -3.43 -26.38
C ASP A 68 -16.12 -4.89 -26.03
N GLU A 69 -15.18 -5.50 -26.77
CA GLU A 69 -14.67 -6.84 -26.49
C GLU A 69 -13.94 -6.96 -25.13
N ALA A 70 -13.30 -5.87 -24.69
CA ALA A 70 -12.61 -5.84 -23.40
C ALA A 70 -13.58 -5.74 -22.21
N LEU A 71 -14.75 -5.15 -22.44
CA LEU A 71 -15.76 -4.88 -21.40
C LEU A 71 -16.70 -6.05 -21.11
N ASP A 72 -16.64 -7.13 -21.89
CA ASP A 72 -17.51 -8.28 -21.69
C ASP A 72 -17.46 -8.84 -20.25
N GLY A 73 -18.65 -8.94 -19.63
CA GLY A 73 -18.87 -9.40 -18.26
C GLY A 73 -18.53 -8.38 -17.16
N ILE A 74 -18.27 -7.11 -17.48
CA ILE A 74 -17.98 -6.04 -16.51
C ILE A 74 -19.19 -5.11 -16.38
N SER A 75 -19.57 -4.80 -15.14
CA SER A 75 -20.72 -3.95 -14.83
C SER A 75 -20.32 -2.55 -14.33
N HIS A 76 -19.11 -2.38 -13.80
CA HIS A 76 -18.63 -1.10 -13.28
C HIS A 76 -17.30 -0.69 -13.91
N LEU A 77 -17.28 0.47 -14.55
CA LEU A 77 -16.19 0.97 -15.39
C LEU A 77 -15.56 2.21 -14.75
N CYS A 78 -14.26 2.12 -14.52
CA CYS A 78 -13.46 3.17 -13.92
C CYS A 78 -12.48 3.74 -14.95
N ALA A 79 -12.77 4.91 -15.50
CA ALA A 79 -11.83 5.63 -16.35
C ALA A 79 -10.71 6.25 -15.51
N THR A 80 -9.44 6.11 -15.89
CA THR A 80 -8.37 6.93 -15.29
C THR A 80 -8.17 8.23 -16.07
N ALA A 81 -8.25 9.36 -15.36
CA ALA A 81 -8.14 10.69 -15.99
C ALA A 81 -7.46 11.70 -15.05
N MET A 82 -6.51 12.47 -15.59
CA MET A 82 -5.83 13.52 -14.83
C MET A 82 -6.76 14.71 -14.57
N THR A 83 -7.57 15.08 -15.55
CA THR A 83 -8.49 16.22 -15.47
C THR A 83 -9.94 15.76 -15.64
N PRO A 84 -10.90 16.37 -14.93
CA PRO A 84 -12.32 16.19 -15.21
C PRO A 84 -12.67 16.45 -16.67
N ARG A 85 -13.73 15.81 -17.16
CA ARG A 85 -14.31 16.09 -18.47
C ARG A 85 -15.67 16.75 -18.26
N ASP A 86 -15.97 17.79 -19.04
CA ASP A 86 -17.19 18.60 -18.88
C ASP A 86 -18.48 17.76 -18.92
N PHE A 87 -18.50 16.72 -19.75
CA PHE A 87 -19.61 15.76 -19.89
C PHE A 87 -19.23 14.35 -19.41
N GLY A 88 -18.18 14.27 -18.57
CA GLY A 88 -17.68 13.01 -18.04
C GLY A 88 -18.49 12.47 -16.87
N PRO A 89 -18.25 11.21 -16.48
CA PRO A 89 -18.75 10.68 -15.23
C PRO A 89 -18.20 11.46 -14.03
N PRO A 90 -18.80 11.31 -12.83
CA PRO A 90 -18.31 11.94 -11.63
C PRO A 90 -16.81 11.65 -11.41
N THR A 91 -16.03 12.71 -11.15
CA THR A 91 -14.61 12.57 -10.84
C THR A 91 -14.42 12.27 -9.36
N ARG A 92 -13.63 11.25 -9.02
CA ARG A 92 -13.37 10.82 -7.64
C ARG A 92 -11.92 10.43 -7.44
N THR A 93 -11.45 10.50 -6.19
CA THR A 93 -10.16 9.93 -5.83
C THR A 93 -10.29 8.39 -5.75
N PRO A 94 -9.24 7.62 -6.13
CA PRO A 94 -9.30 6.16 -6.13
C PRO A 94 -9.72 5.57 -4.78
N ARG A 95 -9.01 5.92 -3.71
CA ARG A 95 -9.21 5.32 -2.37
C ARG A 95 -10.64 5.52 -1.85
N GLU A 96 -11.15 6.75 -1.89
CA GLU A 96 -12.52 7.06 -1.45
C GLU A 96 -13.55 6.31 -2.30
N HIS A 97 -13.36 6.25 -3.63
CA HIS A 97 -14.30 5.54 -4.49
C HIS A 97 -14.29 4.03 -4.23
N PHE A 98 -13.13 3.42 -4.04
CA PHE A 98 -12.99 1.99 -3.81
C PHE A 98 -13.60 1.56 -2.47
N GLU A 99 -13.42 2.36 -1.41
CA GLU A 99 -14.09 2.13 -0.13
C GLU A 99 -15.61 2.15 -0.27
N LEU A 100 -16.17 3.08 -1.05
CA LEU A 100 -17.62 3.15 -1.29
C LEU A 100 -18.13 1.95 -2.10
N LEU A 101 -17.35 1.51 -3.09
CA LEU A 101 -17.67 0.37 -3.96
C LEU A 101 -17.69 -0.94 -3.17
N VAL A 102 -16.63 -1.24 -2.42
CA VAL A 102 -16.51 -2.48 -1.62
C VAL A 102 -17.55 -2.53 -0.49
N ASN A 103 -17.87 -1.38 0.13
CA ASN A 103 -18.85 -1.32 1.21
C ASN A 103 -20.32 -1.27 0.72
N GLY A 104 -20.58 -1.42 -0.59
CA GLY A 104 -21.93 -1.40 -1.15
C GLY A 104 -22.68 -0.07 -0.98
N ARG A 105 -21.95 1.03 -0.74
CA ARG A 105 -22.53 2.36 -0.48
C ARG A 105 -22.87 3.11 -1.76
N LEU A 106 -22.34 2.68 -2.91
CA LEU A 106 -22.69 3.28 -4.21
C LEU A 106 -24.11 2.92 -4.66
N SER A 107 -24.67 1.80 -4.20
CA SER A 107 -26.05 1.37 -4.41
C SER A 107 -27.11 2.14 -3.59
N GLN A 108 -26.70 3.10 -2.75
CA GLN A 108 -27.59 3.88 -1.86
C GLN A 108 -27.85 5.32 -2.33
N ALA A 109 -27.64 5.62 -3.62
CA ALA A 109 -28.09 6.88 -4.21
C ALA A 109 -29.65 6.99 -4.16
N PRO A 110 -30.25 8.19 -4.13
CA PRO A 110 -31.64 8.41 -3.69
C PRO A 110 -32.74 7.74 -4.53
N ASP A 111 -32.43 7.21 -5.71
CA ASP A 111 -33.38 6.51 -6.58
C ASP A 111 -33.38 5.00 -6.25
N ALA A 112 -33.77 4.68 -5.01
CA ALA A 112 -33.63 3.38 -4.37
C ALA A 112 -34.71 2.34 -4.75
N GLU A 113 -35.41 2.49 -5.88
CA GLU A 113 -36.37 1.47 -6.37
C GLU A 113 -35.73 0.48 -7.36
N ALA A 114 -34.51 0.74 -7.85
CA ALA A 114 -33.76 -0.18 -8.71
C ALA A 114 -32.66 -0.98 -7.98
N ALA A 115 -32.49 -0.78 -6.67
CA ALA A 115 -31.32 -1.22 -5.91
C ALA A 115 -31.33 -2.71 -5.48
N ALA A 116 -32.41 -3.47 -5.73
CA ALA A 116 -32.51 -4.86 -5.31
C ALA A 116 -31.86 -5.89 -6.28
N ALA A 117 -31.27 -5.46 -7.40
CA ALA A 117 -30.81 -6.36 -8.46
C ALA A 117 -29.39 -6.09 -9.03
N PHE A 118 -28.61 -5.18 -8.46
CA PHE A 118 -27.24 -4.93 -8.93
C PHE A 118 -26.23 -5.83 -8.20
N ASN A 119 -26.18 -7.10 -8.61
CA ASN A 119 -25.00 -7.94 -8.38
C ASN A 119 -23.94 -7.50 -9.39
N GLU A 120 -23.04 -6.58 -9.03
CA GLU A 120 -21.94 -6.19 -9.90
C GLU A 120 -21.09 -7.42 -10.28
N THR A 121 -21.13 -7.79 -11.56
CA THR A 121 -20.45 -8.98 -12.09
C THR A 121 -18.94 -8.78 -12.16
N GLY A 122 -18.48 -7.52 -12.27
CA GLY A 122 -17.07 -7.17 -12.27
C GLY A 122 -16.79 -5.66 -12.39
N VAL A 123 -15.56 -5.28 -12.03
CA VAL A 123 -15.01 -3.93 -12.14
C VAL A 123 -13.87 -3.92 -13.16
N ALA A 124 -13.84 -2.93 -14.06
CA ALA A 124 -12.71 -2.68 -14.94
C ALA A 124 -12.09 -1.30 -14.70
N PHE A 125 -10.76 -1.27 -14.71
CA PHE A 125 -9.96 -0.05 -14.67
C PHE A 125 -9.38 0.21 -16.06
N LEU A 126 -9.76 1.33 -16.67
CA LEU A 126 -9.39 1.69 -18.03
C LEU A 126 -8.27 2.73 -18.00
N PHE A 127 -7.22 2.48 -18.77
CA PHE A 127 -6.06 3.36 -18.88
C PHE A 127 -5.82 3.70 -20.35
N GLY A 128 -5.71 5.01 -20.62
CA GLY A 128 -5.48 5.52 -21.96
C GLY A 128 -4.04 5.41 -22.44
N CYS A 129 -3.82 5.85 -23.68
CA CYS A 129 -2.50 5.92 -24.31
C CYS A 129 -1.59 6.92 -23.56
N GLU A 130 -0.30 6.64 -23.48
CA GLU A 130 0.68 7.48 -22.76
C GLU A 130 0.77 8.91 -23.30
N ARG A 131 0.52 9.11 -24.59
CA ARG A 131 0.68 10.40 -25.25
C ARG A 131 -0.56 11.28 -25.20
N PHE A 132 -1.73 10.67 -25.33
CA PHE A 132 -2.99 11.38 -25.56
C PHE A 132 -4.06 11.06 -24.51
N GLY A 133 -3.76 10.15 -23.58
CA GLY A 133 -4.74 9.64 -22.63
C GLY A 133 -5.83 8.82 -23.32
N MET A 134 -7.01 8.88 -22.74
CA MET A 134 -8.20 8.17 -23.21
C MET A 134 -9.10 9.13 -23.99
N SER A 135 -9.80 8.61 -25.00
CA SER A 135 -10.75 9.40 -25.78
C SER A 135 -11.90 9.86 -24.90
N ASN A 136 -12.53 10.98 -25.26
CA ASN A 136 -13.72 11.44 -24.53
C ASN A 136 -14.85 10.39 -24.62
N ASP A 137 -15.04 9.77 -25.78
CA ASP A 137 -16.07 8.75 -25.99
C ASP A 137 -15.87 7.54 -25.06
N ASP A 138 -14.63 7.10 -24.85
CA ASP A 138 -14.33 6.01 -23.91
C ASP A 138 -14.59 6.43 -22.44
N VAL A 139 -14.25 7.67 -22.08
CA VAL A 139 -14.49 8.21 -20.73
C VAL A 139 -15.99 8.34 -20.44
N TYR A 140 -16.78 8.81 -21.42
CA TYR A 140 -18.23 9.00 -21.28
C TYR A 140 -19.00 7.70 -21.04
N ARG A 141 -18.43 6.56 -21.45
CA ARG A 141 -19.00 5.24 -21.21
C ARG A 141 -18.76 4.73 -19.79
N CYS A 142 -17.87 5.37 -19.02
CA CYS A 142 -17.49 4.89 -17.69
C CYS A 142 -18.45 5.37 -16.60
N ASN A 143 -18.53 4.63 -15.49
CA ASN A 143 -19.35 4.99 -14.33
C ASN A 143 -18.67 6.07 -13.47
N VAL A 144 -17.34 6.12 -13.48
CA VAL A 144 -16.52 7.05 -12.70
C VAL A 144 -15.26 7.44 -13.45
N ALA A 145 -14.80 8.68 -13.25
CA ALA A 145 -13.45 9.12 -13.61
C ALA A 145 -12.58 9.15 -12.35
N LEU A 146 -11.60 8.24 -12.25
CA LEU A 146 -10.61 8.21 -11.18
C LEU A 146 -9.49 9.20 -11.48
N SER A 147 -9.37 10.21 -10.63
CA SER A 147 -8.28 11.17 -10.65
C SER A 147 -7.32 10.88 -9.50
N ILE A 148 -6.12 10.40 -9.83
CA ILE A 148 -5.07 10.13 -8.84
C ILE A 148 -4.54 11.48 -8.35
N PRO A 149 -4.57 11.77 -7.03
CA PRO A 149 -3.99 12.99 -6.51
C PRO A 149 -2.48 13.02 -6.74
N THR A 150 -2.02 13.98 -7.56
CA THR A 150 -0.61 14.18 -7.91
C THR A 150 -0.20 15.64 -7.71
N ASN A 151 1.08 15.97 -7.90
CA ASN A 151 1.55 17.36 -7.90
C ASN A 151 0.78 18.18 -8.96
N PRO A 152 0.09 19.28 -8.59
CA PRO A 152 -0.64 20.13 -9.54
C PRO A 152 0.23 20.71 -10.66
N GLN A 153 1.54 20.83 -10.45
CA GLN A 153 2.49 21.33 -11.44
C GLN A 153 3.03 20.24 -12.39
N PHE A 154 2.86 18.95 -12.04
CA PHE A 154 3.35 17.82 -12.84
C PHE A 154 2.60 16.54 -12.47
N GLY A 155 1.40 16.37 -13.03
CA GLY A 155 0.48 15.27 -12.69
C GLY A 155 0.49 14.07 -13.64
N SER A 156 1.30 14.10 -14.69
CA SER A 156 1.33 13.03 -15.70
C SER A 156 2.13 11.83 -15.19
N LEU A 157 1.44 10.81 -14.69
CA LEU A 157 2.05 9.54 -14.32
C LEU A 157 2.37 8.71 -15.56
N ASN A 158 3.51 8.00 -15.52
CA ASN A 158 3.74 6.90 -16.45
C ASN A 158 2.61 5.88 -16.34
N LEU A 159 2.22 5.25 -17.46
CA LEU A 159 1.12 4.29 -17.54
C LEU A 159 1.24 3.16 -16.50
N ALA A 160 2.40 2.50 -16.40
CA ALA A 160 2.59 1.42 -15.45
C ALA A 160 2.57 1.92 -13.99
N SER A 161 3.03 3.15 -13.73
CA SER A 161 2.91 3.78 -12.41
C SER A 161 1.46 4.07 -12.04
N ALA A 162 0.64 4.54 -12.98
CA ALA A 162 -0.79 4.74 -12.76
C ALA A 162 -1.50 3.41 -12.48
N VAL A 163 -1.19 2.37 -13.26
CA VAL A 163 -1.66 1.00 -13.00
C VAL A 163 -1.25 0.53 -11.61
N GLN A 164 0.00 0.75 -11.21
CA GLN A 164 0.50 0.35 -9.90
C GLN A 164 -0.24 1.03 -8.74
N VAL A 165 -0.48 2.33 -8.82
CA VAL A 165 -1.19 3.08 -7.77
C VAL A 165 -2.65 2.62 -7.66
N VAL A 166 -3.35 2.50 -8.80
CA VAL A 166 -4.75 2.04 -8.83
C VAL A 166 -4.86 0.60 -8.33
N ALA A 167 -3.99 -0.30 -8.80
CA ALA A 167 -3.99 -1.69 -8.35
C ALA A 167 -3.66 -1.80 -6.85
N TYR A 168 -2.74 -0.98 -6.34
CA TYR A 168 -2.44 -0.95 -4.91
C TYR A 168 -3.65 -0.49 -4.08
N ASP A 169 -4.23 0.67 -4.39
CA ASP A 169 -5.39 1.17 -3.64
C ASP A 169 -6.57 0.20 -3.74
N TRP A 170 -6.77 -0.45 -4.90
CA TRP A 170 -7.79 -1.48 -5.06
C TRP A 170 -7.52 -2.71 -4.19
N ARG A 171 -6.27 -3.21 -4.16
CA ARG A 171 -5.87 -4.30 -3.26
C ARG A 171 -6.10 -3.94 -1.79
N GLN A 172 -5.79 -2.70 -1.39
CA GLN A 172 -6.04 -2.23 -0.02
C GLN A 172 -7.54 -2.22 0.31
N ALA A 173 -8.39 -1.74 -0.61
CA ALA A 173 -9.84 -1.77 -0.43
C ALA A 173 -10.40 -3.21 -0.33
N LEU A 174 -9.76 -4.18 -0.98
CA LEU A 174 -10.08 -5.61 -0.87
C LEU A 174 -9.50 -6.30 0.38
N GLY A 175 -8.91 -5.56 1.32
CA GLY A 175 -8.36 -6.09 2.58
C GLY A 175 -6.83 -6.22 2.61
N GLY A 176 -6.14 -5.92 1.51
CA GLY A 176 -4.68 -5.91 1.46
C GLY A 176 -4.04 -7.30 1.56
N TYR A 177 -2.73 -7.30 1.79
CA TYR A 177 -1.96 -8.48 2.21
C TYR A 177 -1.35 -8.19 3.58
N GLU A 178 -1.29 -9.19 4.45
CA GLU A 178 -0.65 -9.06 5.75
C GLU A 178 0.84 -8.75 5.59
N VAL A 179 1.33 -7.81 6.39
CA VAL A 179 2.76 -7.54 6.51
C VAL A 179 3.29 -8.46 7.59
N GLN A 180 4.17 -9.39 7.21
CA GLN A 180 4.89 -10.22 8.18
C GLN A 180 5.93 -9.37 8.89
N GLU A 181 5.78 -9.20 10.20
CA GLU A 181 6.83 -8.62 11.02
C GLU A 181 8.04 -9.57 11.00
N ALA A 182 9.22 -9.04 10.64
CA ALA A 182 10.46 -9.83 10.60
C ALA A 182 10.91 -10.28 12.00
N THR A 183 10.45 -9.59 13.04
CA THR A 183 10.72 -9.89 14.44
C THR A 183 9.49 -10.50 15.08
N ALA A 184 9.65 -11.67 15.71
CA ALA A 184 8.61 -12.21 16.58
C ALA A 184 8.30 -11.19 17.69
N PRO A 185 7.03 -11.06 18.12
CA PRO A 185 6.70 -10.25 19.28
C PRO A 185 7.50 -10.77 20.47
N ALA A 186 8.40 -9.93 20.99
CA ALA A 186 9.20 -10.29 22.16
C ALA A 186 8.34 -10.15 23.42
N ASP A 187 8.43 -11.12 24.31
CA ASP A 187 7.77 -11.04 25.62
C ASP A 187 8.28 -9.81 26.36
N ARG A 188 7.34 -8.98 26.83
CA ARG A 188 7.68 -7.81 27.63
C ARG A 188 8.06 -8.24 29.03
N ALA A 189 9.08 -7.59 29.57
CA ALA A 189 9.44 -7.72 30.96
C ALA A 189 8.26 -7.28 31.84
N ASP A 190 8.01 -8.02 32.91
CA ASP A 190 6.98 -7.69 33.87
C ASP A 190 7.39 -6.49 34.75
N ALA A 191 6.42 -5.93 35.48
CA ALA A 191 6.65 -4.79 36.35
C ALA A 191 7.68 -5.07 37.46
N ALA A 192 7.81 -6.31 37.92
CA ALA A 192 8.77 -6.69 38.95
C ALA A 192 10.21 -6.73 38.40
N GLN A 193 10.39 -7.19 37.17
CA GLN A 193 11.67 -7.17 36.46
C GLN A 193 12.12 -5.72 36.19
N VAL A 194 11.21 -4.85 35.77
CA VAL A 194 11.49 -3.42 35.57
C VAL A 194 11.85 -2.75 36.90
N ALA A 195 11.08 -3.00 37.97
CA ALA A 195 11.36 -2.46 39.31
C ALA A 195 12.73 -2.92 39.82
N GLY A 196 13.03 -4.21 39.78
CA GLY A 196 14.32 -4.74 40.24
C GLY A 196 15.52 -4.27 39.40
N MET A 197 15.30 -3.92 38.14
CA MET A 197 16.31 -3.28 37.29
C MET A 197 16.54 -1.82 37.68
N LEU A 198 15.47 -1.06 37.95
CA LEU A 198 15.54 0.30 38.46
C LEU A 198 16.23 0.39 39.82
N ASP A 199 15.95 -0.53 40.75
CA ASP A 199 16.62 -0.58 42.06
C ASP A 199 18.15 -0.76 41.89
N HIS A 200 18.55 -1.63 40.96
CA HIS A 200 19.96 -1.88 40.68
C HIS A 200 20.62 -0.66 40.01
N TRP A 201 19.89 0.05 39.16
CA TRP A 201 20.34 1.31 38.57
C TRP A 201 20.44 2.44 39.61
N GLU A 202 19.53 2.52 40.57
CA GLU A 202 19.59 3.50 41.66
C GLU A 202 20.88 3.33 42.45
N GLN A 203 21.17 2.10 42.88
CA GLN A 203 22.42 1.75 43.58
C GLN A 203 23.64 2.12 42.73
N ALA A 204 23.66 1.70 41.46
CA ALA A 204 24.78 1.96 40.57
C ALA A 204 25.03 3.45 40.34
N LEU A 205 23.97 4.24 40.13
CA LEU A 205 24.07 5.68 39.92
C LEU A 205 24.55 6.41 41.18
N SER A 206 24.20 5.91 42.37
CA SER A 206 24.72 6.44 43.63
C SER A 206 26.18 6.11 43.87
N GLU A 207 26.60 4.87 43.62
CA GLU A 207 28.01 4.44 43.77
C GLU A 207 28.97 5.25 42.87
N ILE A 208 28.55 5.57 41.64
CA ILE A 208 29.37 6.40 40.73
C ILE A 208 29.25 7.91 40.99
N GLY A 209 28.47 8.33 41.99
CA GLY A 209 28.27 9.74 42.35
C GLY A 209 27.37 10.56 41.42
N PHE A 210 26.62 9.92 40.51
CA PHE A 210 25.66 10.61 39.63
C PHE A 210 24.35 10.94 40.36
N LEU A 211 23.88 10.02 41.21
CA LEU A 211 22.69 10.19 42.04
C LEU A 211 23.11 10.42 43.49
N ASP A 212 22.89 11.62 44.02
CA ASP A 212 23.02 11.91 45.44
C ASP A 212 21.79 11.34 46.20
N PRO A 213 21.95 10.34 47.09
CA PRO A 213 20.84 9.79 47.87
C PRO A 213 20.19 10.80 48.81
N ALA A 214 20.90 11.85 49.23
CA ALA A 214 20.37 12.91 50.08
C ALA A 214 19.56 13.95 49.28
N ALA A 215 19.76 14.01 47.95
CA ALA A 215 19.06 14.92 47.05
C ALA A 215 18.69 14.27 45.69
N PRO A 216 17.90 13.18 45.69
CA PRO A 216 17.67 12.37 44.48
C PRO A 216 16.80 13.05 43.41
N LYS A 217 16.17 14.18 43.76
CA LYS A 217 15.22 14.94 42.93
C LYS A 217 14.16 13.99 42.34
N LYS A 218 13.96 14.00 41.01
CA LYS A 218 12.99 13.15 40.30
C LYS A 218 13.67 12.23 39.28
N LEU A 219 14.92 11.84 39.51
CA LEU A 219 15.68 11.05 38.54
C LEU A 219 15.07 9.66 38.35
N MET A 220 14.87 8.90 39.42
CA MET A 220 14.32 7.53 39.34
C MET A 220 12.91 7.48 38.72
N PRO A 221 11.96 8.38 39.06
CA PRO A 221 10.68 8.46 38.35
C PRO A 221 10.81 8.76 36.85
N ARG A 222 11.80 9.58 36.44
CA ARG A 222 12.05 9.88 35.01
C ARG A 222 12.64 8.69 34.28
N LEU A 223 13.54 7.93 34.91
CA LEU A 223 14.08 6.69 34.37
C LEU A 223 13.01 5.60 34.26
N ASN A 224 12.13 5.48 35.26
CA ASN A 224 10.99 4.56 35.19
C ASN A 224 10.09 4.90 33.98
N GLN A 225 9.75 6.18 33.79
CA GLN A 225 8.98 6.61 32.63
C GLN A 225 9.71 6.38 31.29
N LEU A 226 11.04 6.49 31.25
CA LEU A 226 11.82 6.16 30.07
C LEU A 226 11.70 4.66 29.73
N PHE A 227 11.92 3.78 30.70
CA PHE A 227 11.89 2.33 30.47
C PHE A 227 10.48 1.80 30.21
N ASN A 228 9.45 2.38 30.81
CA ASN A 228 8.05 2.02 30.49
C ASN A 228 7.68 2.34 29.04
N ARG A 229 8.16 3.47 28.50
CA ARG A 229 7.97 3.79 27.06
C ARG A 229 8.77 2.87 26.15
N ALA A 230 9.92 2.39 26.62
CA ALA A 230 10.77 1.47 25.87
C ALA A 230 10.19 0.04 25.77
N GLN A 231 9.25 -0.34 26.66
CA GLN A 231 8.60 -1.66 26.66
C GLN A 231 9.61 -2.82 26.65
N LEU A 232 10.58 -2.74 27.58
CA LEU A 232 11.73 -3.63 27.62
C LEU A 232 11.36 -5.12 27.64
N THR A 233 12.21 -5.92 27.03
CA THR A 233 12.22 -7.38 27.11
C THR A 233 13.06 -7.87 28.31
N PRO A 234 12.88 -9.11 28.77
CA PRO A 234 13.74 -9.70 29.79
C PRO A 234 15.23 -9.67 29.44
N GLU A 235 15.60 -9.86 28.17
CA GLU A 235 17.01 -9.77 27.72
C GLU A 235 17.57 -8.36 27.88
N GLU A 236 16.81 -7.33 27.51
CA GLU A 236 17.22 -5.94 27.71
C GLU A 236 17.34 -5.59 29.21
N ILE A 237 16.45 -6.13 30.06
CA ILE A 237 16.59 -6.04 31.52
C ILE A 237 17.93 -6.62 31.98
N HIS A 238 18.33 -7.80 31.46
CA HIS A 238 19.61 -8.41 31.82
C HIS A 238 20.80 -7.55 31.37
N ILE A 239 20.75 -6.98 30.16
CA ILE A 239 21.77 -6.05 29.66
C ILE A 239 21.89 -4.83 30.59
N LEU A 240 20.75 -4.18 30.90
CA LEU A 240 20.71 -2.99 31.76
C LEU A 240 21.21 -3.30 33.17
N ARG A 241 20.85 -4.46 33.74
CA ARG A 241 21.39 -4.89 35.04
C ARG A 241 22.88 -5.21 34.98
N GLY A 242 23.37 -5.71 33.85
CA GLY A 242 24.80 -5.92 33.57
C GLY A 242 25.59 -4.60 33.56
N VAL A 243 25.04 -3.56 32.93
CA VAL A 243 25.59 -2.19 32.95
C VAL A 243 25.68 -1.66 34.38
N ALA A 244 24.59 -1.76 35.16
CA ALA A 244 24.57 -1.34 36.55
C ALA A 244 25.63 -2.08 37.39
N LYS A 245 25.76 -3.40 37.22
CA LYS A 245 26.80 -4.19 37.89
C LYS A 245 28.21 -3.73 37.53
N ALA A 246 28.46 -3.39 36.27
CA ALA A 246 29.77 -2.90 35.83
C ALA A 246 30.10 -1.52 36.43
N MET A 247 29.11 -0.62 36.50
CA MET A 247 29.24 0.69 37.15
C MET A 247 29.67 0.54 38.61
N ILE A 248 28.95 -0.29 39.39
CA ILE A 248 29.25 -0.55 40.81
C ILE A 248 30.68 -1.09 40.97
N ARG A 249 31.07 -2.09 40.16
CA ARG A 249 32.42 -2.68 40.22
C ARG A 249 33.52 -1.67 39.93
N CYS A 250 33.29 -0.71 39.03
CA CYS A 250 34.27 0.32 38.69
C CYS A 250 34.36 1.42 39.75
N ALA A 251 33.26 1.72 40.46
CA ALA A 251 33.24 2.69 41.55
C ALA A 251 34.00 2.19 42.79
N GLN A 252 33.98 0.88 43.04
CA GLN A 252 34.69 0.27 44.17
C GLN A 252 36.19 0.15 43.86
N PRO A 253 37.09 0.56 44.78
CA PRO A 253 38.52 0.42 44.57
C PRO A 253 38.89 -1.06 44.45
N LYS A 254 39.71 -1.41 43.43
CA LYS A 254 40.26 -2.77 43.29
C LYS A 254 41.03 -3.09 44.57
N ARG A 255 40.52 -4.04 45.36
CA ARG A 255 41.26 -4.67 46.45
C ARG A 255 42.44 -5.46 45.93
#